data_AF-S5ZIC4-F1
#
_entry.id   AF-S5ZIC4-F1
#
_cell.length_a   1.000
_cell.length_b   1.000
_cell.length_c   1.000
_cell.angle_alpha   90.00
_cell.angle_beta   90.00
_cell.angle_gamma   90.00
#
_symmetry.space_group_name_H-M   'P 1'
#
loop_
_entity.id
_entity.type
_entity.pdbx_description
1 polymer ?
#
loop_
_entity_poly.entity_id
_entity_poly.type
_entity_poly.pdbx_seq_one_letter_code
_entity_poly.pdbx_strand_id
1 'polypeptide(L)'
;MPIGTTRVKVAIQSSWKGKGSINWRDAIAVIEHDRLIIKYVKMGEVVGEDAFSFSALTDIGVRIADGIKLDPEQEHFGLKFYLETRGEVTVILTIGKNLLIYDEKKFKDFIHKLFEVLINGSPVKIELARIRGGALNMEAKWIDGALKILSYKSPKTGKREINIVITTQETPPIPIFSDMEDLEIEEVEMDGKLVNAWKIKHFYEGESVVSYLYIPEKRSSFIF
;
A
#
# COMPACT_ATOMS: atom_id res chain seq x y z
N MET A 1 -15.87 -12.81 -2.07
CA MET A 1 -15.28 -13.90 -1.27
C MET A 1 -14.12 -13.31 -0.47
N PRO A 2 -13.98 -13.61 0.83
CA PRO A 2 -12.93 -13.02 1.65
C PRO A 2 -11.54 -13.56 1.25
N ILE A 3 -10.59 -12.65 1.07
CA ILE A 3 -9.17 -12.91 0.73
C ILE A 3 -8.35 -13.14 2.01
N GLY A 4 -8.71 -12.42 3.06
CA GLY A 4 -8.07 -12.47 4.37
C GLY A 4 -9.07 -12.15 5.47
N THR A 5 -8.86 -12.74 6.65
CA THR A 5 -9.67 -12.46 7.83
C THR A 5 -8.82 -12.61 9.08
N THR A 6 -8.92 -11.66 10.01
CA THR A 6 -8.24 -11.75 11.30
C THR A 6 -9.02 -11.02 12.39
N ARG A 7 -8.82 -11.41 13.66
CA ARG A 7 -9.33 -10.64 14.80
C ARG A 7 -8.40 -9.48 15.10
N VAL A 8 -8.99 -8.31 15.31
CA VAL A 8 -8.27 -7.06 15.56
C VAL A 8 -8.93 -6.27 16.68
N LYS A 9 -8.13 -5.40 17.31
CA LYS A 9 -8.64 -4.19 17.93
C LYS A 9 -8.69 -3.10 16.86
N VAL A 10 -9.83 -2.41 16.77
CA VAL A 10 -10.05 -1.34 15.79
C VAL A 10 -10.47 -0.05 16.48
N ALA A 11 -9.92 1.06 16.00
CA ALA A 11 -10.39 2.40 16.31
C ALA A 11 -10.67 3.13 14.99
N ILE A 12 -11.74 3.94 14.96
CA ILE A 12 -12.09 4.75 13.80
C ILE A 12 -12.23 6.20 14.24
N GLN A 13 -11.47 7.07 13.59
CA GLN A 13 -11.52 8.51 13.81
C GLN A 13 -12.07 9.17 12.56
N SER A 14 -12.98 10.12 12.72
CA SER A 14 -13.51 10.95 11.63
C SER A 14 -13.19 12.40 11.93
N SER A 15 -12.77 13.16 10.91
CA SER A 15 -12.48 14.58 11.04
C SER A 15 -13.70 15.40 11.48
N TRP A 16 -14.93 14.92 11.22
CA TRP A 16 -16.17 15.60 11.59
C TRP A 16 -16.59 15.43 13.04
N LYS A 17 -16.11 14.39 13.75
CA LYS A 17 -16.49 14.12 15.15
C LYS A 17 -15.55 14.77 16.19
N GLY A 18 -14.59 15.59 15.75
CA GLY A 18 -13.62 16.25 16.64
C GLY A 18 -12.66 15.26 17.32
N LYS A 19 -11.67 15.78 18.06
CA LYS A 19 -10.70 14.99 18.84
C LYS A 19 -11.34 14.40 20.11
N GLY A 20 -12.40 13.60 19.96
CA GLY A 20 -12.96 12.80 21.05
C GLY A 20 -12.00 11.69 21.49
N SER A 21 -12.22 11.14 22.69
CA SER A 21 -11.48 9.98 23.17
C SER A 21 -11.59 8.80 22.19
N ILE A 22 -10.47 8.13 21.94
CA ILE A 22 -10.42 7.01 21.00
C ILE A 22 -11.11 5.81 21.59
N ASN A 23 -12.10 5.29 20.87
CA ASN A 23 -12.86 4.14 21.28
C ASN A 23 -12.38 2.89 20.53
N TRP A 24 -11.57 2.09 21.22
CA TRP A 24 -11.08 0.80 20.72
C TRP A 24 -12.13 -0.29 20.90
N ARG A 25 -12.40 -1.05 19.83
CA ARG A 25 -13.40 -2.13 19.82
C ARG A 25 -12.77 -3.43 19.37
N ASP A 26 -13.28 -4.56 19.87
CA ASP A 26 -12.99 -5.87 19.29
C ASP A 26 -13.71 -6.00 17.95
N ALA A 27 -13.01 -6.50 16.93
CA ALA A 27 -13.58 -6.70 15.61
C ALA A 27 -12.95 -7.88 14.88
N ILE A 28 -13.63 -8.31 13.82
CA ILE A 28 -13.09 -9.18 12.78
C ILE A 28 -12.89 -8.32 11.54
N ALA A 29 -11.64 -8.13 11.15
CA ALA A 29 -11.30 -7.45 9.91
C ALA A 29 -11.30 -8.47 8.76
N VAL A 30 -11.92 -8.10 7.64
CA VAL A 30 -12.08 -8.95 6.46
C VAL A 30 -11.66 -8.16 5.23
N ILE A 31 -10.76 -8.73 4.44
CA ILE A 31 -10.33 -8.15 3.16
C ILE A 31 -11.14 -8.81 2.05
N GLU A 32 -11.76 -7.98 1.22
CA GLU A 32 -12.31 -8.38 -0.08
C GLU A 32 -11.52 -7.67 -1.20
N HIS A 33 -11.85 -7.95 -2.46
CA HIS A 33 -11.08 -7.41 -3.59
C HIS A 33 -11.09 -5.88 -3.68
N ASP A 34 -12.19 -5.23 -3.27
CA ASP A 34 -12.43 -3.80 -3.47
C ASP A 34 -12.64 -3.02 -2.15
N ARG A 35 -12.61 -3.69 -1.01
CA ARG A 35 -12.94 -3.09 0.30
C ARG A 35 -12.35 -3.83 1.48
N LEU A 36 -12.21 -3.10 2.59
CA LEU A 36 -11.97 -3.62 3.94
C LEU A 36 -13.29 -3.58 4.72
N ILE A 37 -13.71 -4.70 5.28
CA ILE A 37 -14.89 -4.80 6.14
C ILE A 37 -14.44 -4.99 7.58
N ILE A 38 -15.00 -4.19 8.48
CA ILE A 38 -14.77 -4.27 9.92
C ILE A 38 -16.08 -4.73 10.58
N LYS A 39 -16.11 -5.97 11.09
CA LYS A 39 -17.25 -6.53 11.81
C LYS A 39 -17.03 -6.41 13.30
N TYR A 40 -17.78 -5.55 13.97
CA TYR A 40 -17.65 -5.31 15.41
C TYR A 40 -18.16 -6.50 16.21
N VAL A 41 -17.37 -6.94 17.19
CA VAL A 41 -17.70 -8.09 18.03
C VAL A 41 -17.97 -7.64 19.45
N LYS A 42 -19.09 -8.09 20.02
CA LYS A 42 -19.42 -7.92 21.44
C LYS A 42 -19.92 -9.25 21.98
N MET A 43 -19.33 -9.73 23.07
CA MET A 43 -19.67 -11.03 23.69
C MET A 43 -19.64 -12.22 22.72
N GLY A 44 -18.77 -12.17 21.70
CA GLY A 44 -18.62 -13.24 20.71
C GLY A 44 -19.53 -13.12 19.49
N GLU A 45 -20.50 -12.20 19.50
CA GLU A 45 -21.43 -11.97 18.39
C GLU A 45 -21.06 -10.73 17.58
N VAL A 46 -21.38 -10.75 16.28
CA VAL A 46 -21.23 -9.58 15.41
C VAL A 46 -22.41 -8.65 15.64
N VAL A 47 -22.13 -7.44 16.13
CA VAL A 47 -23.16 -6.44 16.50
C VAL A 47 -23.28 -5.28 15.51
N GLY A 48 -22.44 -5.27 14.48
CA GLY A 48 -22.48 -4.29 13.40
C GLY A 48 -21.28 -4.41 12.49
N GLU A 49 -21.31 -3.69 11.37
CA GLU A 49 -20.20 -3.64 10.42
C GLU A 49 -20.06 -2.25 9.79
N ASP A 50 -18.82 -1.90 9.47
CA ASP A 50 -18.50 -0.80 8.54
C ASP A 50 -17.69 -1.39 7.37
N ALA A 51 -17.94 -0.88 6.16
CA ALA A 51 -17.21 -1.25 4.96
C ALA A 51 -16.50 -0.01 4.39
N PHE A 52 -15.22 -0.17 4.09
CA PHE A 52 -14.34 0.88 3.58
C PHE A 52 -13.84 0.49 2.19
N SER A 53 -14.34 1.17 1.16
CA SER A 53 -13.89 0.91 -0.21
C SER A 53 -12.45 1.37 -0.42
N PHE A 54 -11.65 0.56 -1.10
CA PHE A 54 -10.30 0.91 -1.51
C PHE A 54 -10.25 1.99 -2.59
N SER A 55 -11.37 2.30 -3.26
CA SER A 55 -11.44 3.47 -4.15
C SER A 55 -11.38 4.78 -3.36
N ALA A 56 -11.91 4.80 -2.13
CA ALA A 56 -11.92 5.93 -1.23
C ALA A 56 -10.66 6.04 -0.35
N LEU A 57 -9.72 5.11 -0.49
CA LEU A 57 -8.48 5.09 0.28
C LEU A 57 -7.53 6.19 -0.21
N THR A 58 -7.06 7.02 0.72
CA THR A 58 -6.18 8.16 0.45
C THR A 58 -4.77 7.97 1.01
N ASP A 59 -4.59 7.14 2.04
CA ASP A 59 -3.28 6.90 2.67
C ASP A 59 -3.22 5.53 3.38
N ILE A 60 -2.03 4.93 3.46
CA ILE A 60 -1.75 3.61 4.04
C ILE A 60 -0.52 3.70 4.94
N GLY A 61 -0.54 2.98 6.07
CA GLY A 61 0.61 2.97 6.99
C GLY A 61 0.76 4.28 7.76
N VAL A 62 -0.37 4.98 8.00
CA VAL A 62 -0.38 6.27 8.69
C VAL A 62 0.31 6.13 10.05
N ARG A 63 1.33 6.96 10.29
CA ARG A 63 2.04 6.99 11.58
C ARG A 63 1.07 7.41 12.68
N ILE A 64 0.71 6.47 13.54
CA ILE A 64 -0.18 6.71 14.67
C ILE A 64 0.62 7.33 15.82
N ALA A 65 0.20 8.49 16.30
CA ALA A 65 0.82 9.14 17.46
C ALA A 65 0.64 8.30 18.73
N ASP A 66 1.64 8.28 19.61
CA ASP A 66 1.62 7.40 20.79
C ASP A 66 0.43 7.64 21.73
N GLY A 67 -0.04 8.89 21.84
CA GLY A 67 -1.23 9.23 22.63
C GLY A 67 -2.56 8.66 22.08
N ILE A 68 -2.54 8.04 20.90
CA ILE A 68 -3.71 7.43 20.23
C ILE A 68 -3.67 5.90 20.28
N LYS A 69 -2.47 5.33 20.46
CA LYS A 69 -2.25 3.88 20.45
C LYS A 69 -2.92 3.22 21.64
N LEU A 70 -3.46 2.02 21.41
CA LEU A 70 -3.99 1.18 22.49
C LEU A 70 -2.87 0.70 23.42
N ASP A 71 -1.71 0.38 22.84
CA ASP A 71 -0.51 -0.08 23.54
C ASP A 71 0.73 0.34 22.74
N PRO A 72 1.59 1.25 23.22
CA PRO A 72 2.72 1.76 22.44
C PRO A 72 3.72 0.68 21.96
N GLU A 73 3.79 -0.45 22.66
CA GLU A 73 4.68 -1.58 22.37
C GLU A 73 4.19 -2.46 21.21
N GLN A 74 2.92 -2.33 20.81
CA GLN A 74 2.34 -3.12 19.72
C GLN A 74 2.36 -2.35 18.40
N GLU A 75 2.40 -3.07 17.28
CA GLU A 75 2.27 -2.47 15.96
C GLU A 75 0.83 -1.95 15.74
N HIS A 76 0.72 -0.71 15.26
CA HIS A 76 -0.54 -0.11 14.82
C HIS A 76 -0.46 0.14 13.32
N PHE A 77 -1.52 -0.27 12.63
CA PHE A 77 -1.65 -0.07 11.21
C PHE A 77 -2.78 0.91 10.92
N GLY A 78 -2.43 2.06 10.33
CA GLY A 78 -3.39 3.10 9.96
C GLY A 78 -3.73 3.09 8.48
N LEU A 79 -5.00 3.27 8.16
CA LEU A 79 -5.53 3.50 6.82
C LEU A 79 -6.38 4.76 6.84
N LYS A 80 -6.26 5.61 5.84
CA LYS A 80 -7.06 6.83 5.73
C LYS A 80 -7.96 6.75 4.52
N PHE A 81 -9.22 7.09 4.70
CA PHE A 81 -10.24 7.12 3.67
C PHE A 81 -10.87 8.50 3.61
N TYR A 82 -11.27 8.94 2.42
CA TYR A 82 -12.16 10.07 2.26
C TYR A 82 -13.56 9.56 1.93
N LEU A 83 -14.49 9.70 2.89
CA LEU A 83 -15.88 9.32 2.71
C LEU A 83 -16.72 10.59 2.61
N GLU A 84 -17.45 10.78 1.52
CA GLU A 84 -18.31 11.96 1.31
C GLU A 84 -19.29 12.17 2.47
N THR A 85 -19.71 11.10 3.15
CA THR A 85 -20.66 11.12 4.27
C THR A 85 -20.02 11.26 5.65
N ARG A 86 -18.68 11.23 5.77
CA ARG A 86 -17.97 11.28 7.07
C ARG A 86 -16.67 12.11 7.07
N GLY A 87 -16.31 12.71 5.94
CA GLY A 87 -15.05 13.40 5.73
C GLY A 87 -13.86 12.44 5.70
N GLU A 88 -12.70 12.93 6.16
CA GLU A 88 -11.52 12.11 6.34
C GLU A 88 -11.73 11.15 7.51
N VAL A 89 -11.56 9.86 7.27
CA VAL A 89 -11.73 8.78 8.23
C VAL A 89 -10.45 7.96 8.32
N THR A 90 -9.87 7.91 9.52
CA THR A 90 -8.72 7.06 9.82
C THR A 90 -9.19 5.79 10.52
N VAL A 91 -8.94 4.64 9.90
CA VAL A 91 -9.13 3.30 10.47
C VAL A 91 -7.79 2.84 11.02
N ILE A 92 -7.75 2.53 12.30
CA ILE A 92 -6.54 2.05 12.99
C ILE A 92 -6.78 0.63 13.45
N LEU A 93 -5.90 -0.28 13.03
CA LEU A 93 -5.92 -1.70 13.36
C LEU A 93 -4.72 -2.05 14.25
N THR A 94 -4.93 -2.90 15.24
CA THR A 94 -3.85 -3.50 16.04
C THR A 94 -4.31 -4.85 16.59
N ILE A 95 -3.40 -5.59 17.23
CA ILE A 95 -3.72 -6.81 17.96
C ILE A 95 -4.07 -6.47 19.40
N GLY A 96 -4.91 -7.29 20.05
CA GLY A 96 -5.07 -7.21 21.49
C GLY A 96 -3.97 -8.00 22.23
N LYS A 97 -3.84 -7.80 23.55
CA LYS A 97 -2.90 -8.55 24.40
C LYS A 97 -3.32 -10.00 24.69
N ASN A 98 -4.60 -10.34 24.49
CA ASN A 98 -5.10 -11.67 24.83
C ASN A 98 -4.73 -12.70 23.76
N LEU A 99 -3.67 -13.48 24.02
CA LEU A 99 -3.14 -14.51 23.13
C LEU A 99 -4.13 -15.66 22.83
N LEU A 100 -5.19 -15.84 23.61
CA LEU A 100 -6.23 -16.84 23.32
C LEU A 100 -7.15 -16.42 22.17
N ILE A 101 -7.24 -15.11 21.91
CA ILE A 101 -8.18 -14.50 20.95
C ILE A 101 -7.42 -13.90 19.77
N TYR A 102 -6.21 -13.41 20.02
CA TYR A 102 -5.37 -12.69 19.07
C TYR A 102 -4.13 -13.49 18.71
N ASP A 103 -3.81 -13.52 17.41
CA ASP A 103 -2.68 -14.23 16.84
C ASP A 103 -1.86 -13.23 16.02
N GLU A 104 -0.67 -12.89 16.51
CA GLU A 104 0.22 -11.91 15.90
C GLU A 104 0.62 -12.31 14.48
N LYS A 105 0.88 -13.60 14.25
CA LYS A 105 1.25 -14.10 12.92
C LYS A 105 0.11 -13.90 11.94
N LYS A 106 -1.12 -14.26 12.32
CA LYS A 106 -2.31 -14.02 11.49
C LYS A 106 -2.56 -12.55 11.22
N PHE A 107 -2.28 -11.67 12.19
CA PHE A 107 -2.39 -10.23 11.99
C PHE A 107 -1.36 -9.74 10.97
N LYS A 108 -0.09 -10.12 11.10
CA LYS A 108 0.96 -9.76 10.13
C LYS A 108 0.65 -10.28 8.73
N ASP A 109 0.22 -11.54 8.62
CA ASP A 109 -0.22 -12.14 7.34
C ASP A 109 -1.42 -11.37 6.75
N PHE A 110 -2.36 -10.92 7.59
CA PHE A 110 -3.50 -10.13 7.16
C PHE A 110 -3.07 -8.75 6.63
N ILE A 111 -2.19 -8.05 7.33
CA ILE A 111 -1.67 -6.75 6.87
C ILE A 111 -0.90 -6.93 5.55
N HIS A 112 -0.09 -7.99 5.43
CA HIS A 112 0.60 -8.30 4.18
C HIS A 112 -0.38 -8.52 3.01
N LYS A 113 -1.43 -9.32 3.21
CA LYS A 113 -2.49 -9.53 2.21
C LYS A 113 -3.23 -8.24 1.85
N LEU A 114 -3.45 -7.35 2.82
CA LEU A 114 -4.07 -6.06 2.55
C LEU A 114 -3.17 -5.24 1.61
N PHE A 115 -1.86 -5.20 1.86
CA PHE A 115 -0.91 -4.57 0.95
C PHE A 115 -0.91 -5.21 -0.44
N GLU A 116 -0.92 -6.55 -0.52
CA GLU A 116 -1.03 -7.26 -1.80
C GLU A 116 -2.25 -6.81 -2.59
N VAL A 117 -3.42 -6.74 -1.96
CA VAL A 117 -4.66 -6.32 -2.64
C VAL A 117 -4.61 -4.86 -3.08
N LEU A 118 -4.00 -3.98 -2.28
CA LEU A 118 -3.90 -2.55 -2.59
C LEU A 118 -2.89 -2.25 -3.70
N ILE A 119 -1.78 -2.98 -3.74
CA ILE A 119 -0.71 -2.79 -4.72
C ILE A 119 -1.05 -3.49 -6.04
N ASN A 120 -1.62 -4.69 -5.99
CA ASN A 120 -1.82 -5.52 -7.17
C ASN A 120 -2.83 -4.89 -8.15
N GLY A 121 -2.37 -4.62 -9.36
CA GLY A 121 -3.16 -3.97 -10.41
C GLY A 121 -3.12 -2.44 -10.36
N SER A 122 -2.38 -1.82 -9.43
CA SER A 122 -2.21 -0.37 -9.42
C SER A 122 -1.51 0.09 -10.70
N PRO A 123 -2.14 0.97 -11.49
CA PRO A 123 -1.56 1.44 -12.74
C PRO A 123 -0.31 2.25 -12.45
N VAL A 124 0.70 2.09 -13.29
CA VAL A 124 1.95 2.86 -13.22
C VAL A 124 2.44 3.18 -14.62
N LYS A 125 3.22 4.24 -14.75
CA LYS A 125 4.06 4.48 -15.92
C LYS A 125 5.52 4.32 -15.50
N ILE A 126 6.30 3.61 -16.30
CA ILE A 126 7.72 3.40 -16.05
C ILE A 126 8.53 3.85 -17.25
N GLU A 127 9.58 4.62 -17.01
CA GLU A 127 10.67 4.87 -17.96
C GLU A 127 11.88 4.04 -17.53
N LEU A 128 12.02 2.86 -18.13
CA LEU A 128 13.02 1.87 -17.73
C LEU A 128 14.41 2.21 -18.25
N ALA A 129 15.40 2.15 -17.36
CA ALA A 129 16.83 2.32 -17.66
C ALA A 129 17.14 3.58 -18.48
N ARG A 130 16.58 4.72 -18.06
CA ARG A 130 16.81 6.04 -18.63
C ARG A 130 18.26 6.50 -18.49
N ILE A 131 18.97 6.05 -17.47
CA ILE A 131 20.42 6.26 -17.34
C ILE A 131 21.09 4.90 -17.22
N ARG A 132 22.04 4.61 -18.13
CA ARG A 132 22.88 3.40 -18.12
C ARG A 132 24.35 3.82 -18.16
N GLY A 133 25.18 3.26 -17.26
CA GLY A 133 26.61 3.61 -17.18
C GLY A 133 26.91 5.11 -16.98
N GLY A 134 25.97 5.90 -16.44
CA GLY A 134 26.08 7.35 -16.29
C GLY A 134 25.74 8.17 -17.54
N ALA A 135 25.37 7.53 -18.64
CA ALA A 135 24.91 8.18 -19.87
C ALA A 135 23.38 8.09 -20.01
N LEU A 136 22.80 9.09 -20.65
CA LEU A 136 21.36 9.18 -20.86
C LEU A 136 20.95 8.31 -22.05
N ASN A 137 20.02 7.38 -21.81
CA ASN A 137 19.49 6.47 -22.80
C ASN A 137 18.29 7.13 -23.51
N MET A 138 18.51 7.62 -24.73
CA MET A 138 17.50 8.29 -25.56
C MET A 138 16.40 7.35 -26.06
N GLU A 139 16.61 6.03 -26.03
CA GLU A 139 15.62 5.03 -26.45
C GLU A 139 14.61 4.70 -25.35
N ALA A 140 14.92 5.05 -24.09
CA ALA A 140 14.00 4.88 -22.98
C ALA A 140 12.74 5.73 -23.20
N LYS A 141 11.58 5.10 -23.00
CA LYS A 141 10.26 5.70 -23.14
C LYS A 141 9.40 5.32 -21.93
N TRP A 142 8.39 6.14 -21.67
CA TRP A 142 7.34 5.82 -20.72
C TRP A 142 6.48 4.66 -21.25
N ILE A 143 6.33 3.62 -20.44
CA ILE A 143 5.54 2.43 -20.74
C ILE A 143 4.47 2.29 -19.66
N ASP A 144 3.24 2.01 -20.07
CA ASP A 144 2.16 1.70 -19.15
C ASP A 144 2.32 0.30 -18.55
N GLY A 145 2.12 0.19 -17.25
CA GLY A 145 2.22 -1.06 -16.52
C GLY A 145 1.28 -1.10 -15.32
N ALA A 146 1.39 -2.19 -14.57
CA ALA A 146 0.71 -2.36 -13.30
C ALA A 146 1.66 -2.97 -12.27
N LEU A 147 1.59 -2.50 -11.03
CA LEU A 147 2.28 -3.14 -9.91
C LEU A 147 1.64 -4.50 -9.63
N LYS A 148 2.47 -5.51 -9.40
CA LYS A 148 2.05 -6.83 -8.92
C LYS A 148 3.02 -7.30 -7.87
N ILE A 149 2.53 -8.09 -6.92
CA ILE A 149 3.39 -8.79 -5.97
C ILE A 149 3.57 -10.21 -6.48
N LEU A 150 4.79 -10.56 -6.87
CA LEU A 150 5.13 -11.88 -7.42
C LEU A 150 6.42 -12.41 -6.78
N SER A 151 6.58 -13.74 -6.75
CA SER A 151 7.88 -14.33 -6.45
C SER A 151 8.80 -14.15 -7.65
N TYR A 152 9.87 -13.38 -7.48
CA TYR A 152 10.84 -13.06 -8.52
C TYR A 152 12.24 -13.50 -8.09
N LYS A 153 13.08 -13.87 -9.06
CA LYS A 153 14.48 -14.23 -8.81
C LYS A 153 15.35 -12.98 -8.97
N SER A 154 15.92 -12.45 -7.88
CA SER A 154 16.78 -11.26 -7.91
C SER A 154 17.89 -11.41 -8.96
N PRO A 155 18.00 -10.48 -9.94
CA PRO A 155 19.10 -10.48 -10.90
C PRO A 155 20.48 -10.40 -10.25
N LYS A 156 20.62 -9.67 -9.14
CA LYS A 156 21.89 -9.48 -8.43
C LYS A 156 22.31 -10.68 -7.57
N THR A 157 21.38 -11.26 -6.82
CA THR A 157 21.70 -12.32 -5.82
C THR A 157 21.31 -13.73 -6.27
N GLY A 158 20.44 -13.86 -7.27
CA GLY A 158 19.91 -15.13 -7.74
C GLY A 158 18.92 -15.81 -6.79
N LYS A 159 18.56 -15.21 -5.65
CA LYS A 159 17.57 -15.73 -4.70
C LYS A 159 16.15 -15.42 -5.15
N ARG A 160 15.20 -16.30 -4.82
CA ARG A 160 13.77 -16.08 -5.05
C ARG A 160 13.16 -15.41 -3.83
N GLU A 161 12.53 -14.27 -4.03
CA GLU A 161 11.89 -13.47 -2.98
C GLU A 161 10.54 -12.96 -3.48
N ILE A 162 9.60 -12.73 -2.57
CA ILE A 162 8.33 -12.06 -2.90
C ILE A 162 8.65 -10.57 -3.03
N ASN A 163 8.36 -9.99 -4.19
CA ASN A 163 8.70 -8.60 -4.45
C ASN A 163 7.62 -7.89 -5.26
N ILE A 164 7.64 -6.57 -5.20
CA ILE A 164 6.82 -5.71 -6.05
C ILE A 164 7.52 -5.64 -7.41
N VAL A 165 6.81 -6.06 -8.45
CA VAL A 165 7.26 -6.01 -9.83
C VAL A 165 6.28 -5.22 -10.67
N ILE A 166 6.77 -4.63 -11.77
CA ILE A 166 5.93 -3.96 -12.73
C ILE A 166 5.71 -4.90 -13.90
N THR A 167 4.45 -5.22 -14.17
CA THR A 167 4.06 -5.97 -15.38
C THR A 167 3.58 -5.01 -16.44
N THR A 168 4.13 -5.11 -17.64
CA THR A 168 3.68 -4.38 -18.84
C THR A 168 3.15 -5.40 -19.86
N GLN A 169 2.56 -4.94 -20.96
CA GLN A 169 2.17 -5.83 -22.06
C GLN A 169 3.35 -6.20 -22.97
N GLU A 170 4.40 -5.37 -22.98
CA GLU A 170 5.48 -5.40 -23.97
C GLU A 170 6.76 -6.04 -23.44
N THR A 171 6.98 -6.02 -22.12
CA THR A 171 8.22 -6.46 -21.49
C THR A 171 7.97 -7.52 -20.42
N PRO A 172 8.95 -8.41 -20.14
CA PRO A 172 8.93 -9.26 -18.96
C PRO A 172 8.72 -8.44 -17.67
N PRO A 173 8.24 -9.07 -16.58
CA PRO A 173 8.07 -8.39 -15.30
C PRO A 173 9.37 -7.70 -14.85
N ILE A 174 9.27 -6.42 -14.50
CA ILE A 174 10.40 -5.57 -14.16
C ILE A 174 10.52 -5.50 -12.63
N PRO A 175 11.57 -6.08 -12.03
CA PRO A 175 11.73 -6.20 -10.58
C PRO A 175 12.45 -4.99 -9.98
N ILE A 176 11.99 -3.76 -10.26
CA ILE A 176 12.75 -2.54 -9.93
C ILE A 176 13.03 -2.36 -8.44
N PHE A 177 12.22 -2.98 -7.57
CA PHE A 177 12.35 -2.91 -6.12
C PHE A 177 13.19 -4.05 -5.53
N SER A 178 13.57 -5.07 -6.32
CA SER A 178 14.35 -6.22 -5.82
C SER A 178 15.80 -5.90 -5.57
N ASP A 179 16.41 -5.10 -6.43
CA ASP A 179 17.83 -4.74 -6.35
C ASP A 179 17.98 -3.20 -6.32
N MET A 180 17.08 -2.53 -5.61
CA MET A 180 17.09 -1.08 -5.44
C MET A 180 18.29 -0.65 -4.60
N GLU A 181 19.04 0.32 -5.11
CA GLU A 181 20.23 0.90 -4.49
C GLU A 181 19.91 2.28 -3.90
N ASP A 182 19.00 3.03 -4.53
CA ASP A 182 18.61 4.37 -4.10
C ASP A 182 17.20 4.73 -4.60
N LEU A 183 16.51 5.61 -3.88
CA LEU A 183 15.15 6.09 -4.17
C LEU A 183 15.04 7.57 -3.83
N GLU A 184 14.76 8.38 -4.85
CA GLU A 184 14.52 9.82 -4.74
C GLU A 184 13.19 10.19 -5.43
N ILE A 185 12.64 11.36 -5.11
CA ILE A 185 11.55 11.97 -5.89
C ILE A 185 12.16 13.08 -6.74
N GLU A 186 11.95 13.00 -8.05
CA GLU A 186 12.45 13.99 -9.01
C GLU A 186 11.32 14.44 -9.94
N GLU A 187 11.33 15.72 -10.32
CA GLU A 187 10.41 16.26 -11.32
C GLU A 187 10.95 15.93 -12.71
N VAL A 188 10.17 15.20 -13.51
CA VAL A 188 10.57 14.73 -14.84
C VAL A 188 9.50 15.01 -15.88
N GLU A 189 9.92 15.16 -17.14
CA GLU A 189 8.99 15.32 -18.26
C GLU A 189 8.38 13.97 -18.68
N MET A 190 7.06 13.92 -18.72
CA MET A 190 6.27 12.79 -19.21
C MET A 190 5.16 13.31 -20.12
N ASP A 191 5.19 12.93 -21.39
CA ASP A 191 4.20 13.32 -22.41
C ASP A 191 3.93 14.85 -22.46
N GLY A 192 4.99 15.66 -22.36
CA GLY A 192 4.93 17.13 -22.39
C GLY A 192 4.42 17.78 -21.10
N LYS A 193 4.37 17.04 -19.98
CA LYS A 193 4.02 17.55 -18.66
C LYS A 193 5.09 17.19 -17.65
N LEU A 194 5.37 18.11 -16.73
CA LEU A 194 6.23 17.85 -15.58
C LEU A 194 5.43 17.08 -14.51
N VAL A 195 5.99 15.98 -14.04
CA VAL A 195 5.40 15.12 -13.00
C VAL A 195 6.44 14.76 -11.95
N ASN A 196 6.01 14.63 -10.70
CA ASN A 196 6.84 14.05 -9.64
C ASN A 196 6.89 12.53 -9.83
N ALA A 197 8.04 11.99 -10.20
CA ALA A 197 8.27 10.57 -10.35
C ALA A 197 9.30 10.07 -9.32
N TRP A 198 9.22 8.79 -8.99
CA TRP A 198 10.26 8.12 -8.22
C TRP A 198 11.43 7.82 -9.13
N LYS A 199 12.57 8.41 -8.84
CA LYS A 199 13.86 8.08 -9.44
C LYS A 199 14.46 6.93 -8.66
N ILE A 200 14.60 5.80 -9.33
CA ILE A 200 14.99 4.54 -8.72
C ILE A 200 16.30 4.11 -9.35
N LYS A 201 17.36 4.07 -8.55
CA LYS A 201 18.62 3.43 -8.93
C LYS A 201 18.54 1.97 -8.57
N HIS A 202 18.71 1.07 -9.53
CA HIS A 202 18.60 -0.37 -9.29
C HIS A 202 19.47 -1.18 -10.26
N PHE A 203 19.66 -2.46 -9.96
CA PHE A 203 20.40 -3.37 -10.82
C PHE A 203 19.50 -4.02 -11.88
N TYR A 204 19.84 -3.85 -13.15
CA TYR A 204 19.09 -4.36 -14.29
C TYR A 204 20.04 -4.84 -15.39
N GLU A 205 19.77 -6.03 -15.96
CA GLU A 205 20.56 -6.60 -17.07
C GLU A 205 22.09 -6.65 -16.85
N GLY A 206 22.54 -6.79 -15.59
CA GLY A 206 23.96 -6.92 -15.26
C GLY A 206 24.67 -5.60 -14.94
N GLU A 207 23.97 -4.47 -14.93
CA GLU A 207 24.52 -3.16 -14.57
C GLU A 207 23.58 -2.36 -13.65
N SER A 208 24.12 -1.34 -12.98
CA SER A 208 23.30 -0.37 -12.25
C SER A 208 22.73 0.68 -13.21
N VAL A 209 21.41 0.84 -13.18
CA VAL A 209 20.67 1.78 -14.03
C VAL A 209 19.81 2.72 -13.18
N VAL A 210 19.38 3.83 -13.77
CA VAL A 210 18.33 4.69 -13.19
C VAL A 210 17.07 4.56 -14.03
N SER A 211 15.94 4.33 -13.36
CA SER A 211 14.61 4.29 -13.96
C SER A 211 13.68 5.25 -13.24
N TYR A 212 12.67 5.73 -13.94
CA TYR A 212 11.62 6.57 -13.36
C TYR A 212 10.32 5.79 -13.26
N LEU A 213 9.69 5.85 -12.09
CA LEU A 213 8.37 5.29 -11.84
C LEU A 213 7.40 6.41 -11.49
N TYR A 214 6.37 6.57 -12.32
CA TYR A 214 5.23 7.42 -12.02
C TYR A 214 4.05 6.55 -11.61
N ILE A 215 3.54 6.79 -10.39
CA ILE A 215 2.28 6.23 -9.94
C ILE A 215 1.25 7.34 -10.09
N PRO A 216 0.30 7.24 -11.05
CA PRO A 216 -0.77 8.21 -11.14
C PRO A 216 -1.46 8.30 -9.80
N GLU A 217 -1.51 9.50 -9.22
CA GLU A 217 -2.42 9.74 -8.11
C GLU A 217 -3.80 9.25 -8.55
N LYS A 218 -4.48 8.47 -7.69
CA LYS A 218 -5.93 8.28 -7.85
C LYS A 218 -6.52 9.68 -7.79
N ARG A 219 -6.67 10.32 -8.94
CA ARG A 219 -7.43 11.55 -9.09
C ARG A 219 -8.84 11.19 -8.68
N SER A 220 -9.15 11.46 -7.42
CA SER A 220 -10.50 11.81 -7.00
C SER A 220 -10.89 12.96 -7.92
N SER A 221 -11.65 12.66 -8.95
CA SER A 221 -12.22 13.65 -9.84
C SER A 221 -13.21 14.47 -9.03
N PHE A 222 -12.74 15.57 -8.43
CA PHE A 222 -13.60 16.68 -8.05
C PHE A 222 -13.56 17.69 -9.18
N ILE A 223 -14.64 17.71 -9.96
CA ILE A 223 -15.04 18.85 -10.78
C ILE A 223 -15.56 19.90 -9.79
N PHE A 224 -15.12 21.15 -10.01
CA PHE A 224 -15.33 22.40 -9.28
C PHE A 224 -16.57 22.53 -8.38
#